data_AF-A0AAV4ABU1-F1
#
_entry.id   AF-A0AAV4ABU1-F1
#
_cell.length_a   1.000
_cell.length_b   1.000
_cell.length_c   1.000
_cell.angle_alpha   90.00
_cell.angle_beta   90.00
_cell.angle_gamma   90.00
#
_symmetry.space_group_name_H-M   'P 1'
#
loop_
_entity.id
_entity.type
_entity.pdbx_description
1 polymer ?
#
loop_
_entity_poly.entity_id
_entity_poly.type
_entity_poly.pdbx_seq_one_letter_code
_entity_poly.pdbx_strand_id
1 'polypeptide(L)'
;MAASSVPSKKHRPKNRKTKTVLEFSEKLRQEYLRGFQKRKNERRKLAREKHDKKILEERKSLLKQARDSKSKSKMGLMPDPEIEQLVQPEVFDLPEHTVTISNIGEVDFVGKSGLRLGQNTGSINKDIIESGELEEREQQQPPGKKSLRQQ
;
A
#
# COMPACT_ATOMS: atom_id res chain seq x y z
N MET A 1 -23.81 83.16 41.44
CA MET A 1 -23.08 82.01 40.88
C MET A 1 -24.08 80.88 40.65
N ALA A 2 -24.42 80.58 39.40
CA ALA A 2 -25.40 79.54 39.07
C ALA A 2 -24.68 78.22 38.78
N ALA A 3 -25.03 77.14 39.50
CA ALA A 3 -24.49 75.81 39.28
C ALA A 3 -25.06 75.21 37.99
N SER A 4 -24.18 74.84 37.05
CA SER A 4 -24.53 74.14 35.82
C SER A 4 -24.86 72.68 36.13
N SER A 5 -26.15 72.33 36.13
CA SER A 5 -26.56 70.93 36.21
C SER A 5 -26.23 70.21 34.90
N VAL A 6 -25.45 69.12 35.01
CA VAL A 6 -25.11 68.26 33.86
C VAL A 6 -26.36 67.49 33.45
N PRO A 7 -26.84 67.59 32.20
CA PRO A 7 -28.05 66.90 31.78
C PRO A 7 -27.83 65.38 31.80
N SER A 8 -28.69 64.65 32.50
CA SER A 8 -28.67 63.19 32.51
C SER A 8 -28.95 62.65 31.10
N LYS A 9 -28.06 61.80 30.59
CA LYS A 9 -28.23 61.18 29.26
C LYS A 9 -29.50 60.33 29.28
N LYS A 10 -30.51 60.72 28.48
CA LYS A 10 -31.72 59.94 28.25
C LYS A 10 -31.35 58.56 27.70
N HIS A 11 -31.68 57.50 28.44
CA HIS A 11 -31.35 56.12 28.08
C HIS A 11 -32.21 55.68 26.89
N ARG A 12 -31.67 55.74 25.67
CA ARG A 12 -32.36 55.26 24.47
C ARG A 12 -32.51 53.73 24.53
N PRO A 13 -33.66 53.16 24.14
CA PRO A 13 -33.84 51.72 24.13
C PRO A 13 -32.86 51.06 23.14
N LYS A 14 -31.99 50.17 23.63
CA LYS A 14 -31.04 49.42 22.77
C LYS A 14 -31.84 48.47 21.88
N ASN A 15 -31.65 48.58 20.56
CA ASN A 15 -32.26 47.70 19.57
C ASN A 15 -31.94 46.23 19.90
N ARG A 16 -32.95 45.43 20.22
CA ARG A 16 -32.78 44.02 20.61
C ARG A 16 -32.31 43.14 19.44
N LYS A 17 -32.55 43.56 18.19
CA LYS A 17 -32.18 42.81 16.98
C LYS A 17 -30.67 42.74 16.73
N THR A 18 -29.91 43.74 17.20
CA THR A 18 -28.45 43.81 17.02
C THR A 18 -27.68 43.38 18.26
N LYS A 19 -28.37 42.90 19.30
CA LYS A 19 -27.70 42.43 20.52
C LYS A 19 -27.08 41.06 20.28
N THR A 20 -25.77 40.96 20.46
CA THR A 20 -25.07 39.69 20.57
C THR A 20 -25.33 39.10 21.95
N VAL A 21 -25.96 37.93 22.00
CA VAL A 21 -26.17 37.19 23.25
C VAL A 21 -24.97 36.25 23.41
N LEU A 22 -24.13 36.52 24.40
CA LEU A 22 -23.05 35.62 24.80
C LEU A 22 -23.65 34.55 25.71
N GLU A 23 -23.98 33.40 25.13
CA GLU A 23 -24.42 32.23 25.85
C GLU A 23 -23.26 31.25 26.02
N PHE A 24 -22.94 30.91 27.27
CA PHE A 24 -21.93 29.91 27.57
C PHE A 24 -22.51 28.51 27.37
N SER A 25 -22.54 28.06 26.12
CA SER A 25 -22.88 26.66 25.86
C SER A 25 -21.70 25.75 26.23
N GLU A 26 -21.97 24.79 27.11
CA GLU A 26 -20.96 23.82 27.55
C GLU A 26 -20.43 22.98 26.40
N LYS A 27 -21.25 22.72 25.38
CA LYS A 27 -20.87 22.00 24.16
C LYS A 27 -19.78 22.75 23.39
N LEU A 28 -19.99 24.03 23.07
CA LEU A 28 -18.97 24.83 22.37
C LEU A 28 -17.69 24.96 23.21
N ARG A 29 -17.82 25.06 24.55
CA ARG A 29 -16.66 25.04 25.45
C ARG A 29 -15.88 23.73 25.34
N GLN A 30 -16.56 22.58 25.37
CA GLN A 30 -15.91 21.28 25.23
C GLN A 30 -15.23 21.14 23.87
N GLU A 31 -15.85 21.61 22.80
CA GLU A 31 -15.28 21.59 21.46
C GLU A 31 -14.06 22.50 21.33
N TYR A 32 -14.14 23.71 21.88
CA TYR A 32 -13.03 24.66 21.91
C TYR A 32 -11.84 24.08 22.68
N LEU A 33 -12.07 23.51 23.87
CA LEU A 33 -11.02 22.92 24.70
C LEU A 33 -10.44 21.64 24.08
N ARG A 34 -11.24 20.83 23.39
CA ARG A 34 -10.77 19.62 22.68
C ARG A 34 -10.24 19.89 21.27
N GLY A 35 -10.24 21.14 20.81
CA GLY A 35 -9.87 21.51 19.44
C GLY A 35 -8.46 21.06 19.03
N PHE A 36 -7.48 21.08 19.96
CA PHE A 36 -6.12 20.59 19.66
C PHE A 36 -6.09 19.09 19.40
N GLN A 37 -6.82 18.30 20.19
CA GLN A 37 -6.93 16.85 20.01
C GLN A 37 -7.60 16.52 18.67
N LYS A 38 -8.68 17.25 18.31
CA LYS A 38 -9.36 17.12 17.01
C LYS A 38 -8.37 17.36 15.85
N ARG A 39 -7.67 18.51 15.84
CA ARG A 39 -6.66 18.83 14.81
C ARG A 39 -5.49 17.84 14.76
N LYS A 40 -5.04 17.34 15.92
CA LYS A 40 -4.00 16.31 15.96
C LYS A 40 -4.47 15.01 15.29
N ASN A 41 -5.70 14.59 15.55
CA ASN A 41 -6.29 13.40 14.93
C ASN A 41 -6.53 13.59 13.44
N GLU A 42 -7.02 14.75 13.01
CA GLU A 42 -7.18 15.11 11.59
C GLU A 42 -5.85 15.04 10.84
N ARG A 43 -4.79 15.67 11.39
CA ARG A 43 -3.45 15.60 10.79
C ARG A 43 -2.93 14.16 10.69
N ARG A 44 -3.12 13.35 11.74
CA ARG A 44 -2.76 11.92 11.72
C ARG A 44 -3.55 11.13 10.68
N LYS A 45 -4.85 11.40 10.53
CA LYS A 45 -5.70 10.77 9.53
C LYS A 45 -5.23 11.12 8.12
N LEU A 46 -5.00 12.41 7.84
CA LEU A 46 -4.47 12.87 6.56
C LEU A 46 -3.10 12.26 6.22
N ALA A 47 -2.21 12.12 7.21
CA ALA A 47 -0.92 11.49 7.01
C ALA A 47 -1.04 9.99 6.65
N ARG A 48 -1.93 9.25 7.34
CA ARG A 48 -2.23 7.85 7.03
C ARG A 48 -2.82 7.69 5.63
N GLU A 49 -3.85 8.47 5.29
CA GLU A 49 -4.46 8.43 3.95
C GLU A 49 -3.47 8.74 2.83
N LYS A 50 -2.55 9.69 3.04
CA LYS A 50 -1.48 9.99 2.08
C LYS A 50 -0.50 8.83 1.93
N HIS A 51 -0.17 8.16 3.03
CA HIS A 51 0.72 7.01 3.03
C HIS A 51 0.08 5.81 2.31
N ASP A 52 -1.18 5.50 2.61
CA ASP A 52 -1.91 4.39 2.00
C ASP A 52 -2.08 4.61 0.49
N LYS A 53 -2.33 5.85 0.06
CA LYS A 53 -2.37 6.21 -1.38
C LYS A 53 -1.04 5.94 -2.08
N LYS A 54 0.08 6.32 -1.47
CA LYS A 54 1.42 6.06 -2.02
C LYS A 54 1.69 4.57 -2.17
N ILE A 55 1.38 3.77 -1.16
CA ILE A 55 1.53 2.31 -1.23
C ILE A 55 0.71 1.72 -2.37
N LEU A 56 -0.54 2.16 -2.55
CA LEU A 56 -1.39 1.67 -3.63
C LEU A 56 -0.87 2.07 -5.01
N GLU A 57 -0.34 3.28 -5.16
CA GLU A 57 0.29 3.77 -6.39
C GLU A 57 1.56 2.98 -6.72
N GLU A 58 2.42 2.73 -5.73
CA GLU A 58 3.63 1.91 -5.87
C GLU A 58 3.30 0.46 -6.23
N ARG A 59 2.28 -0.14 -5.58
CA ARG A 59 1.83 -1.49 -5.94
C ARG A 59 1.35 -1.56 -7.39
N LYS A 60 0.59 -0.56 -7.84
CA LYS A 60 0.11 -0.48 -9.23
C LYS A 60 1.24 -0.30 -10.22
N SER A 61 2.23 0.53 -9.90
CA SER A 61 3.39 0.74 -10.78
C SER A 61 4.25 -0.52 -10.89
N LEU A 62 4.51 -1.22 -9.78
CA LEU A 62 5.22 -2.50 -9.78
C LEU A 62 4.48 -3.57 -10.57
N LEU A 63 3.16 -3.68 -10.41
CA LEU A 63 2.35 -4.64 -11.16
C LEU A 63 2.40 -4.35 -12.67
N LYS A 64 2.35 -3.07 -13.05
CA LYS A 64 2.49 -2.67 -14.45
C LYS A 64 3.88 -3.03 -14.99
N GLN A 65 4.94 -2.69 -14.25
CA GLN A 65 6.31 -3.04 -14.63
C GLN A 65 6.51 -4.55 -14.79
N ALA A 66 5.94 -5.36 -13.88
CA ALA A 66 5.99 -6.82 -13.96
C ALA A 66 5.21 -7.37 -15.17
N ARG A 67 4.08 -6.76 -15.53
CA ARG A 67 3.33 -7.12 -16.75
C ARG A 67 4.11 -6.78 -18.01
N ASP A 68 4.71 -5.59 -18.05
CA ASP A 68 5.50 -5.11 -19.19
C ASP A 68 6.78 -5.94 -19.36
N SER A 69 7.47 -6.28 -18.25
CA SER A 69 8.65 -7.16 -18.29
C SER A 69 8.30 -8.57 -18.75
N LYS A 70 7.18 -9.13 -18.27
CA LYS A 70 6.69 -10.43 -18.72
C LYS A 70 6.33 -10.42 -20.20
N SER A 71 5.70 -9.36 -20.71
CA SER A 71 5.39 -9.22 -22.13
C SER A 71 6.66 -9.18 -22.98
N LYS A 72 7.66 -8.37 -22.58
CA LYS A 72 8.95 -8.28 -23.27
C LYS A 72 9.70 -9.63 -23.26
N SER A 73 9.73 -10.31 -22.12
CA SER A 73 10.36 -11.63 -21.99
C SER A 73 9.66 -12.67 -22.85
N LYS A 74 8.32 -12.69 -22.91
CA LYS A 74 7.58 -13.60 -23.79
C LYS A 74 7.90 -13.39 -25.27
N MET A 75 8.09 -12.15 -25.70
CA MET A 75 8.49 -11.87 -27.09
C MET A 75 9.89 -12.39 -27.40
N GLY A 76 10.82 -12.39 -26.44
CA GLY A 76 12.14 -13.00 -26.60
C GLY A 76 12.19 -14.51 -26.40
N LEU A 77 11.13 -15.12 -25.85
CA LEU A 77 11.02 -16.56 -25.61
C LEU A 77 10.26 -17.30 -26.71
N MET A 78 9.62 -16.63 -27.66
CA MET A 78 9.16 -17.31 -28.87
C MET A 78 10.42 -17.77 -29.61
N PRO A 79 10.65 -19.09 -29.75
CA PRO A 79 11.71 -19.57 -30.61
C PRO A 79 11.41 -19.07 -32.02
N ASP A 80 12.39 -18.46 -32.68
CA ASP A 80 12.25 -18.18 -34.10
C ASP A 80 12.04 -19.55 -34.80
N PRO A 81 11.04 -19.69 -35.68
CA PRO A 81 10.70 -20.98 -36.28
C PRO A 81 11.86 -21.57 -37.09
N GLU A 82 12.76 -20.71 -37.60
CA GLU A 82 14.01 -21.11 -38.27
C GLU A 82 15.01 -21.74 -37.29
N ILE A 83 15.08 -21.26 -36.04
CA ILE A 83 15.98 -21.80 -35.01
C ILE A 83 15.42 -23.11 -34.45
N GLU A 84 14.10 -23.23 -34.30
CA GLU A 84 13.47 -24.47 -33.80
C GLU A 84 13.77 -25.68 -34.71
N GLN A 85 13.80 -25.47 -36.02
CA GLN A 85 14.18 -26.51 -36.99
C GLN A 85 15.65 -26.95 -36.85
N LEU A 86 16.56 -26.04 -36.48
CA LEU A 86 17.98 -26.36 -36.28
C LEU A 86 18.26 -27.10 -34.96
N VAL A 87 17.36 -26.97 -33.98
CA VAL A 87 17.50 -27.60 -32.66
C VAL A 87 16.89 -29.00 -32.63
N GLN A 88 15.89 -29.28 -33.46
CA GLN A 88 15.24 -30.59 -33.51
C GLN A 88 16.20 -31.69 -33.97
N PRO A 89 16.25 -32.84 -33.27
CA PRO A 89 17.14 -33.93 -33.64
C PRO A 89 16.67 -34.57 -34.95
N GLU A 90 17.56 -34.60 -35.94
CA GLU A 90 17.28 -35.21 -37.23
C GLU A 90 17.74 -36.68 -37.22
N VAL A 91 16.83 -37.59 -37.56
CA VAL A 91 17.07 -39.04 -37.55
C VAL A 91 17.11 -39.54 -38.98
N PHE A 92 18.25 -40.11 -39.37
CA PHE A 92 18.44 -40.73 -40.68
C PHE A 92 18.54 -42.25 -40.52
N ASP A 93 17.59 -42.97 -41.11
CA ASP A 93 17.63 -44.44 -41.19
C ASP A 93 18.36 -44.87 -42.47
N LEU A 94 19.55 -45.46 -42.30
CA LEU A 94 20.32 -46.07 -43.37
C LEU A 94 20.12 -47.60 -43.33
N PRO A 95 20.43 -48.32 -44.43
CA PRO A 95 20.16 -49.76 -44.53
C PRO A 95 20.81 -50.63 -43.44
N GLU A 96 21.93 -50.19 -42.86
CA GLU A 96 22.65 -50.95 -41.84
C GLU A 96 22.60 -50.32 -40.43
N HIS A 97 22.27 -49.03 -40.31
CA HIS A 97 22.34 -48.29 -39.04
C HIS A 97 21.54 -46.99 -39.07
N THR A 98 21.22 -46.45 -37.90
CA THR A 98 20.52 -45.16 -37.74
C THR A 98 21.48 -44.12 -37.19
N VAL A 99 21.51 -42.93 -37.81
CA VAL A 99 22.31 -41.77 -37.37
C VAL A 99 21.38 -40.69 -36.84
N THR A 100 21.60 -40.26 -35.59
CA THR A 100 20.85 -39.16 -34.97
C THR A 100 21.75 -37.95 -34.80
N ILE A 101 21.42 -36.84 -35.44
CA ILE A 101 22.13 -35.57 -35.30
C ILE A 101 21.38 -34.75 -34.25
N SER A 102 21.98 -34.55 -33.08
CA SER A 102 21.38 -33.84 -31.95
C SER A 102 22.40 -32.94 -31.25
N ASN A 103 21.93 -31.94 -30.49
CA ASN A 103 22.79 -31.02 -29.78
C ASN A 103 23.58 -31.74 -28.65
N ILE A 104 24.85 -31.38 -28.49
CA ILE A 104 25.79 -31.95 -27.51
C ILE A 104 25.27 -31.83 -26.07
N GLY A 105 24.43 -30.83 -25.79
CA GLY A 105 23.81 -30.62 -24.47
C GLY A 105 22.73 -31.64 -24.09
N GLU A 106 22.06 -32.25 -25.06
CA GLU A 106 20.98 -33.22 -24.84
C GLU A 106 21.49 -34.67 -24.76
N VAL A 107 22.60 -34.95 -25.45
CA VAL A 107 23.20 -36.29 -25.47
C VAL A 107 24.07 -36.49 -24.23
N ASP A 108 23.67 -37.42 -23.37
CA ASP A 108 24.47 -37.84 -22.21
C ASP A 108 25.65 -38.72 -22.65
N PHE A 109 26.75 -38.09 -23.08
CA PHE A 109 28.00 -38.80 -23.45
C PHE A 109 28.73 -39.48 -22.29
N VAL A 110 28.29 -39.28 -21.04
CA VAL A 110 29.00 -39.79 -19.84
C VAL A 110 28.39 -41.11 -19.34
N GLY A 111 27.28 -41.55 -19.95
CA GLY A 111 26.61 -42.81 -19.61
C GLY A 111 25.86 -42.73 -18.28
N LYS A 112 24.96 -43.71 -18.08
CA LYS A 112 23.91 -43.78 -17.02
C LYS A 112 24.39 -43.60 -15.56
N SER A 113 25.69 -43.49 -15.30
CA SER A 113 26.30 -43.29 -13.97
C SER A 113 27.02 -41.95 -13.79
N GLY A 114 26.90 -41.01 -14.74
CA GLY A 114 27.52 -39.69 -14.63
C GLY A 114 26.80 -38.81 -13.61
N LEU A 115 27.41 -38.56 -12.45
CA LEU A 115 26.92 -37.60 -11.47
C LEU A 115 26.95 -36.19 -12.07
N ARG A 116 25.78 -35.67 -12.48
CA ARG A 116 25.63 -34.30 -13.00
C ARG A 116 24.86 -33.45 -12.00
N LEU A 117 25.31 -32.23 -11.74
CA LEU A 117 24.46 -31.21 -11.15
C LEU A 117 23.38 -30.90 -12.20
N GLY A 118 22.12 -31.22 -11.89
CA GLY A 118 20.99 -31.08 -12.82
C GLY A 118 20.81 -29.64 -13.34
N GLN A 119 20.01 -29.48 -14.39
CA GLN A 119 19.69 -28.16 -14.94
C GLN A 119 19.02 -27.29 -13.87
N ASN A 120 19.51 -26.06 -13.68
CA ASN A 120 18.97 -25.14 -12.68
C ASN A 120 17.63 -24.57 -13.17
N THR A 121 16.53 -25.18 -12.73
CA THR A 121 15.16 -24.66 -12.95
C THR A 121 14.69 -23.94 -11.69
N GLY A 122 14.57 -22.62 -11.74
CA GLY A 122 14.09 -21.82 -10.61
C GLY A 122 12.61 -22.07 -10.32
N SER A 123 12.31 -22.73 -9.20
CA SER A 123 10.95 -22.87 -8.67
C SER A 123 10.47 -21.54 -8.08
N ILE A 124 9.51 -20.88 -8.73
CA ILE A 124 8.83 -19.70 -8.20
C ILE A 124 7.82 -20.19 -7.16
N ASN A 125 8.15 -20.06 -5.87
CA ASN A 125 7.26 -20.40 -4.76
C ASN A 125 5.98 -19.54 -4.84
N LYS A 126 4.82 -20.20 -4.99
CA LYS A 126 3.50 -19.56 -5.11
C LYS A 126 2.90 -19.15 -3.76
N ASP A 127 3.54 -19.55 -2.66
CA ASP A 127 2.93 -19.53 -1.31
C ASP A 127 2.99 -18.15 -0.61
N ILE A 128 3.58 -17.13 -1.24
CA ILE A 128 3.73 -15.78 -0.64
C ILE A 128 2.46 -14.91 -0.85
N ILE A 129 1.53 -15.33 -1.71
CA ILE A 129 0.38 -14.48 -2.09
C ILE A 129 -0.78 -14.55 -1.07
N GLU A 130 -0.84 -15.57 -0.20
CA GLU A 130 -2.03 -15.85 0.61
C GLU A 130 -2.01 -15.26 2.04
N SER A 131 -0.86 -14.81 2.55
CA SER A 131 -0.73 -14.30 3.94
C SER A 131 -1.06 -12.80 4.10
N GLY A 132 -2.02 -12.29 3.33
CA GLY A 132 -2.46 -10.90 3.35
C GLY A 132 -3.73 -10.65 4.17
N GLU A 133 -4.04 -11.50 5.15
CA GLU A 133 -5.17 -11.29 6.05
C GLU A 133 -4.89 -10.11 7.01
N LEU A 134 -5.81 -9.15 6.96
CA LEU A 134 -5.78 -7.91 7.71
C LEU A 134 -6.05 -8.19 9.20
N GLU A 135 -5.01 -8.16 10.02
CA GLU A 135 -5.18 -8.04 11.47
C GLU A 135 -5.80 -6.69 11.82
N GLU A 136 -7.10 -6.69 12.14
CA GLU A 136 -7.77 -5.58 12.83
C GLU A 136 -7.08 -5.33 14.17
N ARG A 137 -6.27 -4.26 14.24
CA ARG A 137 -5.71 -3.79 15.50
C ARG A 137 -6.83 -3.29 16.41
N GLU A 138 -7.19 -4.12 17.38
CA GLU A 138 -8.05 -3.76 18.52
C GLU A 138 -7.61 -2.42 19.13
N GLN A 139 -8.57 -1.53 19.29
CA GLN A 139 -8.38 -0.24 19.94
C GLN A 139 -8.13 -0.48 21.43
N GLN A 140 -6.88 -0.53 21.85
CA GLN A 140 -6.53 -0.54 23.28
C GLN A 140 -7.12 0.73 23.94
N GLN A 141 -8.06 0.51 24.86
CA GLN A 141 -8.59 1.56 25.71
C GLN A 141 -7.47 2.15 26.59
N PRO A 142 -7.45 3.47 26.83
CA PRO A 142 -6.44 4.06 27.71
C PRO A 142 -6.64 3.58 29.16
N PRO A 143 -5.55 3.31 29.91
CA PRO A 143 -5.64 2.78 31.26
C PRO A 143 -6.40 3.73 32.20
N GLY A 144 -7.29 3.14 33.00
CA GLY A 144 -8.17 3.82 33.94
C GLY A 144 -7.41 4.70 34.94
N LYS A 145 -7.98 5.88 35.22
CA LYS A 145 -7.46 6.82 36.22
C LYS A 145 -7.52 6.15 37.59
N LYS A 146 -6.37 6.01 38.27
CA LYS A 146 -6.29 5.61 39.67
C LYS A 146 -7.04 6.65 40.52
N SER A 147 -8.10 6.22 41.22
CA SER A 147 -8.76 7.05 42.21
C SER A 147 -7.81 7.23 43.40
N LEU A 148 -7.55 8.48 43.77
CA LEU A 148 -6.82 8.84 44.97
C LEU A 148 -7.74 8.61 46.17
N ARG A 149 -7.53 7.53 46.91
CA ARG A 149 -8.21 7.25 48.17
C ARG A 149 -7.62 8.18 49.24
N GLN A 150 -8.40 9.16 49.69
CA GLN A 150 -8.02 10.00 50.84
C GLN A 150 -8.11 9.15 52.11
N GLN A 151 -7.09 9.27 52.98
CA GLN A 151 -7.14 8.86 54.37
C GLN A 151 -7.66 10.03 55.21
#